data_AF-A0A7C6I087-F1
#
_entry.id   AF-A0A7C6I087-F1
#
_cell.length_a   1.000
_cell.length_b   1.000
_cell.length_c   1.000
_cell.angle_alpha   90.00
_cell.angle_beta   90.00
_cell.angle_gamma   90.00
#
_symmetry.space_group_name_H-M   'P 1'
#
loop_
_entity.id
_entity.type
_entity.pdbx_description
1 polymer ?
#
loop_
_entity_poly.entity_id
_entity_poly.type
_entity_poly.pdbx_seq_one_letter_code
_entity_poly.pdbx_strand_id
1 'polypeptide(L)'
;MRTTIYLLTIALVAISCHQGKAQKTEPAKLEFQTYSDWEAKYDGSSLDEECWELTIPDYFKENSAVTVQLRAYEEENDQPNSTIALIDKAGNYLVTLFEPTQFHQFALEYATLSVGDVDGNGLKDIKIDFPYMGNGLMACAIRTIYIFQAGAKTFNKVSFDSFVCRDHVAETDVDGDGKWEIIVRTLEYIDENNHYWVDNIYKYTPEGLICVSKENGYPKALNVSERKPTDAEIVARHKGEWTVEQPKGYLFLKSSK
;
A
#
# COMPACT_ATOMS: atom_id res chain seq x y z
N MET A 1 70.08 53.91 -19.23
CA MET A 1 68.65 53.66 -18.93
C MET A 1 68.01 52.96 -20.12
N ARG A 2 67.78 51.64 -20.03
CA ARG A 2 66.94 50.91 -20.98
C ARG A 2 66.05 49.97 -20.15
N THR A 3 64.75 50.20 -20.29
CA THR A 3 63.67 49.61 -19.53
C THR A 3 63.33 48.22 -20.09
N THR A 4 63.42 47.19 -19.27
CA THR A 4 63.00 45.83 -19.62
C THR A 4 61.51 45.69 -19.30
N ILE A 5 60.68 45.43 -20.32
CA ILE A 5 59.25 45.17 -20.20
C ILE A 5 59.06 43.66 -20.06
N TYR A 6 58.48 43.21 -18.93
CA TYR A 6 58.03 41.84 -18.75
C TYR A 6 56.61 41.69 -19.32
N LEU A 7 56.44 40.87 -20.35
CA LEU A 7 55.13 40.42 -20.82
C LEU A 7 54.64 39.30 -19.89
N LEU A 8 53.52 39.56 -19.20
CA LEU A 8 52.81 38.57 -18.40
C LEU A 8 51.75 37.89 -19.28
N THR A 9 51.96 36.62 -19.62
CA THR A 9 51.00 35.81 -20.38
C THR A 9 49.97 35.21 -19.42
N ILE A 10 48.75 35.73 -19.41
CA ILE A 10 47.63 35.17 -18.64
C ILE A 10 47.03 34.03 -19.46
N ALA A 11 47.23 32.79 -19.02
CA ALA A 11 46.55 31.63 -19.57
C ALA A 11 45.13 31.55 -18.96
N LEU A 12 44.11 31.89 -19.75
CA LEU A 12 42.71 31.59 -19.41
C LEU A 12 42.47 30.08 -19.56
N VAL A 13 42.31 29.38 -18.44
CA VAL A 13 41.76 28.02 -18.43
C VAL A 13 40.24 28.14 -18.51
N ALA A 14 39.67 27.89 -19.69
CA ALA A 14 38.23 27.75 -19.86
C ALA A 14 37.82 26.40 -19.25
N ILE A 15 37.28 26.42 -18.03
CA ILE A 15 36.57 25.27 -17.45
C ILE A 15 35.24 25.21 -18.20
N SER A 16 35.18 24.37 -19.23
CA SER A 16 33.91 23.99 -19.83
C SER A 16 33.15 23.13 -18.81
N CYS A 17 32.23 23.75 -18.06
CA CYS A 17 31.18 23.02 -17.36
C CYS A 17 30.34 22.32 -18.42
N HIS A 18 30.71 21.09 -18.77
CA HIS A 18 29.81 20.15 -19.39
C HIS A 18 28.70 19.92 -18.36
N GLN A 19 27.57 20.62 -18.53
CA GLN A 19 26.31 20.20 -17.96
C GLN A 19 25.94 18.87 -18.63
N GLY A 20 26.54 17.80 -18.13
CA GLY A 20 26.06 16.45 -18.40
C GLY A 20 24.59 16.47 -18.01
N LYS A 21 23.70 16.30 -18.98
CA LYS A 21 22.28 16.06 -18.70
C LYS A 21 22.28 14.86 -17.77
N ALA A 22 22.04 15.10 -16.47
CA ALA A 22 21.90 14.02 -15.51
C ALA A 22 20.83 13.11 -16.08
N GLN A 23 21.23 11.90 -16.47
CA GLN A 23 20.32 10.89 -16.94
C GLN A 23 19.36 10.68 -15.76
N LYS A 24 18.12 11.14 -15.91
CA LYS A 24 17.09 10.99 -14.90
C LYS A 24 16.90 9.48 -14.75
N THR A 25 17.53 8.90 -13.73
CA THR A 25 17.34 7.51 -13.36
C THR A 25 15.85 7.32 -13.17
N GLU A 26 15.30 6.29 -13.80
CA GLU A 26 13.92 5.91 -13.54
C GLU A 26 13.77 5.73 -12.02
N PRO A 27 12.67 6.23 -11.42
CA PRO A 27 12.43 6.03 -10.01
C PRO A 27 12.47 4.52 -9.73
N ALA A 28 13.05 4.14 -8.58
CA ALA A 28 13.00 2.77 -8.11
C ALA A 28 11.53 2.30 -8.13
N LYS A 29 11.28 0.99 -8.34
CA LYS A 29 9.93 0.41 -8.32
C LYS A 29 9.81 -0.52 -7.12
N LEU A 30 8.69 -0.46 -6.39
CA LEU A 30 8.40 -1.42 -5.33
C LEU A 30 8.26 -2.81 -5.94
N GLU A 31 9.07 -3.74 -5.44
CA GLU A 31 9.01 -5.13 -5.83
C GLU A 31 8.22 -5.90 -4.78
N PHE A 32 7.00 -6.30 -5.15
CA PHE A 32 6.22 -7.24 -4.38
C PHE A 32 6.44 -8.66 -4.88
N GLN A 33 6.57 -9.59 -3.94
CA GLN A 33 6.31 -11.00 -4.18
C GLN A 33 4.88 -11.32 -3.77
N THR A 34 4.06 -11.81 -4.70
CA THR A 34 2.64 -12.09 -4.48
C THR A 34 2.37 -13.58 -4.36
N TYR A 35 1.43 -13.92 -3.48
CA TYR A 35 0.94 -15.26 -3.15
C TYR A 35 -0.60 -15.24 -3.12
N SER A 36 -1.21 -16.37 -3.46
CA SER A 36 -2.68 -16.51 -3.54
C SER A 36 -3.17 -17.94 -3.29
N ASP A 37 -2.28 -18.82 -2.85
CA ASP A 37 -2.50 -20.25 -2.60
C ASP A 37 -2.91 -20.49 -1.14
N TRP A 38 -4.04 -19.89 -0.74
CA TRP A 38 -4.62 -20.08 0.59
C TRP A 38 -5.08 -21.53 0.81
N GLU A 39 -4.66 -22.14 1.92
CA GLU A 39 -5.10 -23.47 2.34
C GLU A 39 -6.16 -23.36 3.44
N ALA A 40 -7.35 -23.91 3.20
CA ALA A 40 -8.36 -24.06 4.25
C ALA A 40 -7.93 -25.13 5.26
N LYS A 41 -8.05 -24.80 6.56
CA LYS A 41 -7.86 -25.73 7.68
C LYS A 41 -9.18 -25.87 8.41
N TYR A 42 -9.57 -27.12 8.62
CA TYR A 42 -10.76 -27.50 9.39
C TYR A 42 -10.32 -28.10 10.71
N ASP A 43 -10.75 -27.54 11.84
CA ASP A 43 -10.68 -28.22 13.12
C ASP A 43 -11.74 -29.33 13.11
N GLY A 44 -11.33 -30.60 13.15
CA GLY A 44 -12.22 -31.75 13.06
C GLY A 44 -13.24 -31.88 14.20
N SER A 45 -13.32 -30.90 15.11
CA SER A 45 -14.25 -30.85 16.25
C SER A 45 -15.44 -29.90 16.08
N SER A 46 -15.44 -28.99 15.10
CA SER A 46 -16.59 -28.14 14.77
C SER A 46 -16.73 -27.98 13.25
N LEU A 47 -17.97 -27.89 12.76
CA LEU A 47 -18.22 -27.57 11.34
C LEU A 47 -17.96 -26.09 11.03
N ASP A 48 -17.50 -25.31 12.01
CA ASP A 48 -17.73 -23.86 12.05
C ASP A 48 -16.44 -23.02 12.18
N GLU A 49 -15.27 -23.62 12.48
CA GLU A 49 -14.03 -22.86 12.56
C GLU A 49 -13.16 -23.02 11.31
N GLU A 50 -13.56 -22.32 10.25
CA GLU A 50 -12.74 -22.16 9.05
C GLU A 50 -11.62 -21.15 9.34
N CYS A 51 -10.37 -21.62 9.30
CA CYS A 51 -9.23 -20.74 9.16
C CYS A 51 -8.48 -21.06 7.88
N TRP A 52 -7.82 -20.05 7.32
CA TRP A 52 -7.11 -20.16 6.06
C TRP A 52 -5.67 -19.71 6.25
N GLU A 53 -4.75 -20.52 5.75
CA GLU A 53 -3.33 -20.32 5.96
C GLU A 53 -2.61 -20.12 4.64
N LEU A 54 -1.65 -19.20 4.65
CA LEU A 54 -0.71 -19.00 3.55
C LEU A 54 0.69 -18.86 4.14
N THR A 55 1.63 -19.66 3.66
CA THR A 55 3.01 -19.63 4.15
C THR A 55 3.93 -18.87 3.20
N ILE A 56 4.57 -17.83 3.71
CA ILE A 56 5.54 -17.01 3.01
C ILE A 56 6.94 -17.55 3.33
N PRO A 57 7.65 -18.19 2.37
CA PRO A 57 9.02 -18.60 2.58
C PRO A 57 9.95 -17.39 2.71
N ASP A 58 11.06 -17.56 3.42
CA ASP A 58 12.13 -16.57 3.52
C ASP A 58 11.67 -15.17 3.95
N TYR A 59 10.65 -15.08 4.80
CA TYR A 59 10.09 -13.82 5.25
C TYR A 59 11.04 -13.08 6.20
N PHE A 60 11.60 -13.78 7.18
CA PHE A 60 12.61 -13.21 8.07
C PHE A 60 14.03 -13.48 7.53
N LYS A 61 15.01 -12.79 8.13
CA LYS A 61 16.43 -13.13 7.96
C LYS A 61 16.66 -14.61 8.29
N GLU A 62 17.68 -15.21 7.67
CA GLU A 62 18.04 -16.64 7.82
C GLU A 62 17.00 -17.61 7.22
N ASN A 63 16.28 -17.21 6.18
CA ASN A 63 15.37 -18.08 5.42
C ASN A 63 14.26 -18.69 6.30
N SER A 64 13.78 -17.91 7.28
CA SER A 64 12.71 -18.32 8.18
C SER A 64 11.36 -17.87 7.62
N ALA A 65 10.46 -18.84 7.42
CA ALA A 65 9.11 -18.61 6.92
C ALA A 65 8.19 -18.00 7.99
N VAL A 66 7.13 -17.34 7.53
CA VAL A 66 5.98 -16.95 8.35
C VAL A 66 4.71 -17.48 7.70
N THR A 67 3.78 -17.97 8.51
CA THR A 67 2.43 -18.34 8.07
C THR A 67 1.47 -17.23 8.47
N VAL A 68 0.70 -16.74 7.50
CA VAL A 68 -0.42 -15.84 7.74
C VAL A 68 -1.67 -16.70 7.86
N GLN A 69 -2.33 -16.64 9.01
CA GLN A 69 -3.61 -17.30 9.25
C GLN A 69 -4.72 -16.24 9.31
N LEU A 70 -5.74 -16.41 8.48
CA LEU A 70 -6.98 -15.66 8.53
C LEU A 70 -8.03 -16.52 9.23
N ARG A 71 -8.73 -15.95 10.21
CA ARG A 71 -9.81 -16.62 10.92
C ARG A 71 -11.02 -15.72 10.95
N ALA A 72 -12.14 -16.26 10.47
CA ALA A 72 -13.43 -15.60 10.59
C ALA A 72 -14.11 -16.03 11.89
N TYR A 73 -14.81 -15.09 12.54
CA TYR A 73 -15.74 -15.42 13.60
C TYR A 73 -17.15 -15.05 13.14
N GLU A 74 -18.13 -15.81 13.63
CA GLU A 74 -19.52 -15.42 13.50
C GLU A 74 -19.78 -14.10 14.23
N GLU A 75 -20.80 -13.37 13.78
CA GLU A 75 -21.16 -12.05 14.29
C GLU A 75 -21.43 -12.09 15.80
N GLU A 76 -20.51 -11.55 16.61
CA GLU A 76 -20.79 -11.25 18.00
C GLU A 76 -21.37 -9.83 18.07
N ASN A 77 -22.66 -9.71 18.39
CA ASN A 77 -23.40 -8.43 18.44
C ASN A 77 -23.54 -7.72 17.07
N ASP A 78 -23.86 -8.45 16.00
CA ASP A 78 -24.06 -7.92 14.64
C ASP A 78 -22.83 -7.16 14.08
N GLN A 79 -21.63 -7.49 14.56
CA GLN A 79 -20.38 -6.94 14.03
C GLN A 79 -19.49 -8.09 13.54
N PRO A 80 -19.10 -8.09 12.26
CA PRO A 80 -18.20 -9.10 11.74
C PRO A 80 -16.82 -8.91 12.36
N ASN A 81 -16.33 -9.94 13.04
CA ASN A 81 -15.04 -9.94 13.70
C ASN A 81 -14.18 -11.02 13.04
N SER A 82 -13.00 -10.65 12.57
CA SER A 82 -11.99 -11.61 12.12
C SER A 82 -10.65 -11.34 12.80
N THR A 83 -9.78 -12.33 12.78
CA THR A 83 -8.39 -12.16 13.18
C THR A 83 -7.42 -12.55 12.08
N ILE A 84 -6.26 -11.90 12.11
CA ILE A 84 -5.10 -12.18 11.28
C ILE A 84 -3.98 -12.54 12.23
N ALA A 85 -3.48 -13.76 12.17
CA ALA A 85 -2.34 -14.19 12.95
C ALA A 85 -1.10 -14.36 12.07
N LEU A 86 0.05 -13.95 12.58
CA LEU A 86 1.35 -14.31 12.01
C LEU A 86 1.97 -15.39 12.90
N ILE A 87 2.34 -16.51 12.30
CA ILE A 87 2.84 -17.70 12.99
C ILE A 87 4.23 -18.02 12.45
N ASP A 88 5.21 -18.23 13.34
CA ASP A 88 6.54 -18.61 12.89
C ASP A 88 6.64 -20.10 12.53
N LYS A 89 7.76 -20.50 11.91
CA LYS A 89 8.01 -21.88 11.49
C LYS A 89 7.90 -22.92 12.62
N ALA A 90 8.05 -22.52 13.88
CA ALA A 90 7.91 -23.41 15.03
C ALA A 90 6.47 -23.51 15.55
N GLY A 91 5.52 -22.80 14.91
CA GLY A 91 4.11 -22.77 15.29
C GLY A 91 3.79 -21.72 16.37
N ASN A 92 4.72 -20.82 16.69
CA ASN A 92 4.46 -19.80 17.70
C ASN A 92 3.76 -18.61 17.07
N TYR A 93 2.69 -18.13 17.70
CA TYR A 93 2.04 -16.87 17.34
C TYR A 93 3.00 -15.71 17.62
N LEU A 94 3.31 -14.96 16.57
CA LEU A 94 4.10 -13.73 16.64
C LEU A 94 3.21 -12.54 16.97
N VAL A 95 2.03 -12.48 16.37
CA VAL A 95 1.00 -11.48 16.63
C VAL A 95 -0.37 -12.03 16.21
N THR A 96 -1.43 -11.58 16.89
CA THR A 96 -2.82 -11.75 16.46
C THR A 96 -3.45 -10.36 16.38
N LEU A 97 -3.98 -10.02 15.22
CA LEU A 97 -4.50 -8.70 14.88
C LEU A 97 -5.98 -8.80 14.59
N PHE A 98 -6.78 -7.88 15.13
CA PHE A 98 -8.21 -7.78 14.85
C PHE A 98 -8.47 -7.13 13.50
N GLU A 99 -9.48 -7.60 12.77
CA GLU A 99 -10.03 -6.95 11.58
C GLU A 99 -11.57 -6.92 11.65
N PRO A 100 -12.21 -5.74 11.57
CA PRO A 100 -13.67 -5.59 11.58
C PRO A 100 -14.28 -5.89 10.19
N THR A 101 -13.88 -7.01 9.60
CA THR A 101 -14.46 -7.54 8.37
C THR A 101 -14.58 -9.03 8.51
N GLN A 102 -15.57 -9.65 7.87
CA GLN A 102 -15.67 -11.10 7.83
C GLN A 102 -14.80 -11.62 6.68
N PHE A 103 -13.84 -12.50 7.00
CA PHE A 103 -13.22 -13.31 5.97
C PHE A 103 -14.18 -14.45 5.59
N HIS A 104 -14.33 -14.72 4.30
CA HIS A 104 -15.24 -15.74 3.81
C HIS A 104 -14.57 -16.49 2.67
N GLN A 105 -14.83 -17.79 2.60
CA GLN A 105 -14.16 -18.72 1.69
C GLN A 105 -14.21 -18.26 0.22
N PHE A 106 -15.36 -17.77 -0.23
CA PHE A 106 -15.54 -17.35 -1.63
C PHE A 106 -14.67 -16.17 -2.05
N ALA A 107 -14.33 -15.25 -1.14
CA ALA A 107 -13.44 -14.14 -1.44
C ALA A 107 -11.97 -14.53 -1.44
N LEU A 108 -11.59 -15.60 -0.73
CA LEU A 108 -10.19 -16.01 -0.61
C LEU A 108 -9.58 -16.49 -1.91
N GLU A 109 -10.39 -17.05 -2.82
CA GLU A 109 -9.96 -17.39 -4.18
C GLU A 109 -9.46 -16.16 -4.97
N TYR A 110 -9.88 -14.97 -4.58
CA TYR A 110 -9.54 -13.70 -5.21
C TYR A 110 -8.67 -12.81 -4.30
N ALA A 111 -8.44 -13.22 -3.05
CA ALA A 111 -7.60 -12.49 -2.13
C ALA A 111 -6.13 -12.67 -2.53
N THR A 112 -5.37 -11.58 -2.48
CA THR A 112 -3.92 -11.62 -2.74
C THR A 112 -3.17 -11.23 -1.49
N LEU A 113 -2.03 -11.88 -1.28
CA LEU A 113 -1.06 -11.51 -0.27
C LEU A 113 0.22 -11.12 -0.98
N SER A 114 0.73 -9.91 -0.73
CA SER A 114 1.98 -9.40 -1.32
C SER A 114 2.97 -9.02 -0.23
N VAL A 115 4.27 -9.21 -0.51
CA VAL A 115 5.35 -9.00 0.46
C VAL A 115 6.43 -8.11 -0.15
N GLY A 116 6.79 -7.03 0.53
CA GLY A 116 7.75 -6.01 0.08
C GLY A 116 8.05 -4.98 1.16
N ASP A 117 9.14 -4.23 1.03
CA ASP A 117 9.54 -3.17 1.99
C ASP A 117 8.86 -1.85 1.60
N VAL A 118 7.71 -1.57 2.19
CA VAL A 118 6.85 -0.43 1.83
C VAL A 118 7.31 0.83 2.59
N ASP A 119 7.68 0.69 3.86
CA ASP A 119 8.09 1.82 4.71
C ASP A 119 9.59 2.17 4.64
N GLY A 120 10.35 1.42 3.84
CA GLY A 120 11.77 1.66 3.55
C GLY A 120 12.69 1.34 4.72
N ASN A 121 12.27 0.49 5.66
CA ASN A 121 13.04 0.16 6.86
C ASN A 121 13.99 -1.05 6.67
N GLY A 122 13.96 -1.69 5.50
CA GLY A 122 14.77 -2.87 5.16
C GLY A 122 14.19 -4.20 5.65
N LEU A 123 12.95 -4.21 6.14
CA LEU A 123 12.20 -5.41 6.55
C LEU A 123 11.03 -5.61 5.59
N LYS A 124 10.52 -6.84 5.51
CA LYS A 124 9.41 -7.18 4.63
C LYS A 124 8.08 -6.84 5.31
N ASP A 125 7.28 -6.00 4.68
CA ASP A 125 5.89 -5.77 5.05
C ASP A 125 4.97 -6.74 4.31
N ILE A 126 3.76 -6.93 4.82
CA ILE A 126 2.71 -7.74 4.19
C ILE A 126 1.56 -6.83 3.79
N LYS A 127 1.07 -6.97 2.55
CA LYS A 127 -0.16 -6.39 2.05
C LYS A 127 -1.15 -7.51 1.74
N ILE A 128 -2.38 -7.39 2.20
CA ILE A 128 -3.49 -8.28 1.86
C ILE A 128 -4.58 -7.43 1.20
N ASP A 129 -4.92 -7.76 -0.03
CA ASP A 129 -6.10 -7.21 -0.71
C ASP A 129 -7.20 -8.25 -0.68
N PHE A 130 -8.23 -8.01 0.14
CA PHE A 130 -9.33 -8.93 0.39
C PHE A 130 -10.64 -8.40 -0.21
N PRO A 131 -11.26 -9.08 -1.18
CA PRO A 131 -12.42 -8.55 -1.88
C PRO A 131 -13.72 -8.67 -1.07
N TYR A 132 -14.59 -7.66 -1.19
CA TYR A 132 -15.92 -7.66 -0.58
C TYR A 132 -16.99 -8.41 -1.39
N MET A 133 -16.65 -8.87 -2.60
CA MET A 133 -17.56 -9.62 -3.48
C MET A 133 -18.87 -8.87 -3.83
N GLY A 134 -18.80 -7.54 -3.94
CA GLY A 134 -19.93 -6.72 -4.38
C GLY A 134 -20.31 -6.94 -5.85
N ASN A 135 -21.36 -6.24 -6.31
CA ASN A 135 -21.81 -6.26 -7.69
C ASN A 135 -21.53 -4.93 -8.42
N GLY A 136 -21.54 -4.95 -9.75
CA GLY A 136 -21.30 -3.74 -10.56
C GLY A 136 -19.95 -3.09 -10.22
N LEU A 137 -19.92 -1.78 -9.95
CA LEU A 137 -18.71 -1.08 -9.52
C LEU A 137 -18.25 -1.50 -8.11
N MET A 138 -19.16 -1.96 -7.25
CA MET A 138 -18.83 -2.48 -5.92
C MET A 138 -18.12 -3.84 -5.99
N ALA A 139 -18.11 -4.52 -7.14
CA ALA A 139 -17.28 -5.71 -7.34
C ALA A 139 -15.77 -5.40 -7.27
N CYS A 140 -15.39 -4.13 -7.45
CA CYS A 140 -14.01 -3.69 -7.26
C CYS A 140 -13.70 -3.30 -5.80
N ALA A 141 -14.69 -3.30 -4.90
CA ALA A 141 -14.48 -2.90 -3.52
C ALA A 141 -13.67 -3.98 -2.78
N ILE A 142 -12.62 -3.54 -2.09
CA ILE A 142 -11.72 -4.41 -1.33
C ILE A 142 -11.45 -3.82 0.04
N ARG A 143 -11.11 -4.69 0.98
CA ARG A 143 -10.37 -4.36 2.20
C ARG A 143 -8.88 -4.49 1.90
N THR A 144 -8.14 -3.40 1.98
CA THR A 144 -6.66 -3.44 1.93
C THR A 144 -6.12 -3.42 3.35
N ILE A 145 -5.20 -4.33 3.63
CA ILE A 145 -4.62 -4.53 4.96
C ILE A 145 -3.10 -4.55 4.80
N TYR A 146 -2.41 -3.66 5.50
CA TYR A 146 -0.96 -3.69 5.63
C TYR A 146 -0.57 -4.13 7.03
N ILE A 147 0.41 -5.02 7.10
CA ILE A 147 1.09 -5.43 8.33
C ILE A 147 2.55 -5.04 8.17
N PHE A 148 2.93 -3.95 8.84
CA PHE A 148 4.26 -3.37 8.82
C PHE A 148 5.15 -4.03 9.86
N GLN A 149 6.31 -4.52 9.43
CA GLN A 149 7.28 -5.09 10.36
C GLN A 149 8.14 -3.95 10.97
N ALA A 150 7.72 -3.43 12.13
CA ALA A 150 8.38 -2.30 12.81
C ALA A 150 9.71 -2.67 13.50
N GLY A 151 10.11 -3.94 13.49
CA GLY A 151 11.29 -4.44 14.20
C GLY A 151 11.38 -5.97 14.19
N ALA A 152 12.20 -6.54 15.07
CA ALA A 152 12.33 -8.00 15.16
C ALA A 152 11.03 -8.61 15.69
N LYS A 153 10.22 -9.18 14.78
CA LYS A 153 8.93 -9.83 15.08
C LYS A 153 7.92 -8.92 15.80
N THR A 154 7.98 -7.61 15.56
CA THR A 154 7.00 -6.63 16.07
C THR A 154 6.27 -6.02 14.89
N PHE A 155 4.94 -5.92 14.98
CA PHE A 155 4.09 -5.64 13.84
C PHE A 155 3.05 -4.56 14.14
N ASN A 156 2.92 -3.60 13.24
CA ASN A 156 1.80 -2.66 13.24
C ASN A 156 0.88 -3.00 12.08
N LYS A 157 -0.41 -2.70 12.22
CA LYS A 157 -1.40 -2.96 11.18
C LYS A 157 -2.15 -1.69 10.84
N VAL A 158 -2.27 -1.38 9.55
CA VAL A 158 -3.29 -0.45 9.05
C VAL A 158 -4.22 -1.20 8.09
N SER A 159 -5.51 -0.91 8.13
CA SER A 159 -6.45 -1.42 7.14
C SER A 159 -7.51 -0.39 6.80
N PHE A 160 -8.05 -0.46 5.59
CA PHE A 160 -9.01 0.49 5.06
C PHE A 160 -9.75 -0.08 3.85
N ASP A 161 -10.83 0.59 3.46
CA ASP A 161 -11.59 0.27 2.25
C ASP A 161 -10.97 0.98 1.05
N SER A 162 -10.88 0.27 -0.07
CA SER A 162 -10.38 0.81 -1.33
C SER A 162 -11.12 0.16 -2.51
N PHE A 163 -10.80 0.60 -3.72
CA PHE A 163 -11.27 -0.01 -4.95
C PHE A 163 -10.11 -0.44 -5.83
N VAL A 164 -10.06 -1.73 -6.17
CA VAL A 164 -9.12 -2.27 -7.15
C VAL A 164 -9.93 -3.03 -8.21
N CYS A 165 -9.96 -2.46 -9.41
CA CYS A 165 -10.52 -3.15 -10.58
C CYS A 165 -9.39 -3.88 -11.33
N ARG A 166 -9.59 -4.22 -12.61
CA ARG A 166 -8.59 -4.91 -13.44
C ARG A 166 -7.22 -4.22 -13.52
N ASP A 167 -7.18 -2.92 -13.27
CA ASP A 167 -5.94 -2.14 -13.21
C ASP A 167 -5.49 -2.09 -11.75
N HIS A 168 -4.43 -2.83 -11.44
CA HIS A 168 -3.80 -2.79 -10.11
C HIS A 168 -3.30 -1.37 -9.83
N VAL A 169 -3.70 -0.82 -8.68
CA VAL A 169 -3.19 0.46 -8.21
C VAL A 169 -1.93 0.17 -7.40
N ALA A 170 -0.77 0.41 -8.01
CA ALA A 170 0.51 0.21 -7.36
C ALA A 170 0.87 1.42 -6.50
N GLU A 171 1.48 1.14 -5.36
CA GLU A 171 2.13 2.12 -4.51
C GLU A 171 3.19 2.90 -5.30
N THR A 172 3.48 4.13 -4.88
CA THR A 172 4.42 5.01 -5.58
C THR A 172 5.33 5.73 -4.59
N ASP A 173 6.63 5.80 -4.87
CA ASP A 173 7.57 6.70 -4.19
C ASP A 173 7.51 8.06 -4.91
N VAL A 174 6.58 8.93 -4.48
CA VAL A 174 6.32 10.19 -5.20
C VAL A 174 7.32 11.28 -4.85
N ASP A 175 7.86 11.24 -3.63
CA ASP A 175 8.80 12.23 -3.12
C ASP A 175 10.28 11.80 -3.24
N GLY A 176 10.54 10.54 -3.60
CA GLY A 176 11.87 9.99 -3.85
C GLY A 176 12.64 9.65 -2.59
N ASP A 177 11.97 9.47 -1.45
CA ASP A 177 12.61 9.18 -0.16
C ASP A 177 12.89 7.68 0.08
N GLY A 178 12.51 6.83 -0.88
CA GLY A 178 12.66 5.38 -0.80
C GLY A 178 11.57 4.69 0.02
N LYS A 179 10.54 5.42 0.44
CA LYS A 179 9.32 4.89 1.06
C LYS A 179 8.17 5.06 0.10
N TRP A 180 7.27 4.11 0.14
CA TRP A 180 6.22 4.00 -0.85
C TRP A 180 4.92 4.58 -0.30
N GLU A 181 4.42 5.64 -0.92
CA GLU A 181 3.09 6.13 -0.62
C GLU A 181 2.03 5.10 -1.04
N ILE A 182 1.12 4.85 -0.11
CA ILE A 182 -0.03 3.98 -0.29
C ILE A 182 -1.10 4.74 -1.05
N ILE A 183 -1.55 4.17 -2.17
CA ILE A 183 -2.65 4.74 -2.94
C ILE A 183 -3.98 4.12 -2.47
N VAL A 184 -4.93 4.98 -2.14
CA VAL A 184 -6.30 4.59 -1.83
C VAL A 184 -7.22 5.17 -2.89
N ARG A 185 -8.00 4.29 -3.52
CA ARG A 185 -8.97 4.67 -4.54
C ARG A 185 -10.37 4.70 -3.94
N THR A 186 -11.08 5.80 -4.12
CA THR A 186 -12.51 5.93 -3.83
C THR A 186 -13.33 6.08 -5.11
N LEU A 187 -14.65 5.89 -4.99
CA LEU A 187 -15.61 6.15 -6.06
C LEU A 187 -16.43 7.39 -5.72
N GLU A 188 -16.23 8.45 -6.48
CA GLU A 188 -16.90 9.73 -6.27
C GLU A 188 -17.97 10.00 -7.33
N TYR A 189 -19.06 10.64 -6.91
CA TYR A 189 -20.23 10.94 -7.73
C TYR A 189 -20.42 12.44 -7.78
N ILE A 190 -20.23 13.07 -8.94
CA ILE A 190 -20.55 14.50 -9.12
C ILE A 190 -22.02 14.66 -9.50
N ASP A 191 -22.53 13.78 -10.37
CA ASP A 191 -23.93 13.70 -10.79
C ASP A 191 -24.27 12.29 -11.29
N GLU A 192 -25.52 12.10 -11.76
CA GLU A 192 -26.05 10.81 -12.21
C GLU A 192 -25.26 10.14 -13.36
N ASN A 193 -24.51 10.91 -14.13
CA ASN A 193 -23.76 10.41 -15.29
C ASN A 193 -22.23 10.49 -15.11
N ASN A 194 -21.76 11.11 -14.03
CA ASN A 194 -20.36 11.43 -13.82
C ASN A 194 -19.82 10.78 -12.55
N HIS A 195 -19.17 9.63 -12.74
CA HIS A 195 -18.52 8.86 -11.70
C HIS A 195 -17.00 8.85 -11.92
N TYR A 196 -16.25 8.94 -10.83
CA TYR A 196 -14.80 9.05 -10.86
C TYR A 196 -14.14 8.08 -9.91
N TRP A 197 -13.13 7.38 -10.41
CA TRP A 197 -12.12 6.79 -9.53
C TRP A 197 -11.20 7.91 -9.06
N VAL A 198 -11.14 8.11 -7.76
CA VAL A 198 -10.33 9.17 -7.14
C VAL A 198 -9.25 8.54 -6.30
N ASP A 199 -8.01 8.76 -6.70
CA ASP A 199 -6.83 8.25 -6.01
C ASP A 199 -6.32 9.32 -5.05
N ASN A 200 -6.20 8.97 -3.77
CA ASN A 200 -5.47 9.71 -2.75
C ASN A 200 -4.21 8.94 -2.37
N ILE A 201 -3.20 9.63 -1.85
CA ILE A 201 -1.96 9.00 -1.40
C ILE A 201 -1.66 9.30 0.06
N TYR A 202 -1.09 8.30 0.73
CA TYR A 202 -0.86 8.32 2.16
C TYR A 202 0.55 7.81 2.47
N LYS A 203 1.21 8.49 3.38
CA LYS A 203 2.48 8.06 3.94
C LYS A 203 2.23 7.25 5.19
N TYR A 204 2.86 6.09 5.30
CA TYR A 204 2.87 5.33 6.55
C TYR A 204 3.86 5.93 7.55
N THR A 205 3.43 6.02 8.80
CA THR A 205 4.24 6.43 9.96
C THR A 205 3.98 5.49 11.13
N PRO A 206 4.83 5.49 12.18
CA PRO A 206 4.55 4.76 13.41
C PRO A 206 3.25 5.18 14.11
N GLU A 207 2.65 6.31 13.73
CA GLU A 207 1.38 6.84 14.22
C GLU A 207 0.19 6.47 13.32
N GLY A 208 0.44 5.84 12.17
CA GLY A 208 -0.56 5.45 11.18
C GLY A 208 -0.37 6.14 9.83
N LEU A 209 -1.43 6.19 9.03
CA LEU A 209 -1.44 6.85 7.72
C LEU A 209 -1.65 8.36 7.85
N ILE A 210 -0.85 9.12 7.10
CA ILE A 210 -0.99 10.57 6.95
C ILE A 210 -1.26 10.86 5.47
N CYS A 211 -2.35 11.56 5.15
CA CYS A 211 -2.63 11.99 3.79
C CYS A 211 -1.59 13.01 3.33
N VAL A 212 -0.91 12.70 2.22
CA VAL A 212 0.11 13.56 1.58
C VAL A 212 -0.30 13.94 0.16
N SER A 213 -1.59 13.82 -0.16
CA SER A 213 -2.11 14.06 -1.51
C SER A 213 -1.80 15.47 -2.02
N LYS A 214 -1.99 16.48 -1.16
CA LYS A 214 -2.00 17.89 -1.59
C LYS A 214 -0.62 18.35 -2.08
N GLU A 215 0.44 18.04 -1.34
CA GLU A 215 1.81 18.40 -1.72
C GLU A 215 2.33 17.64 -2.95
N ASN A 216 1.72 16.51 -3.29
CA ASN A 216 2.24 15.58 -4.30
C ASN A 216 1.41 15.51 -5.59
N GLY A 217 0.55 16.51 -5.83
CA GLY A 217 -0.24 16.59 -7.07
C GLY A 217 -1.44 15.63 -7.12
N TYR A 218 -1.91 15.19 -5.95
CA TYR A 218 -3.13 14.41 -5.76
C TYR A 218 -4.23 15.28 -5.10
N PRO A 219 -5.49 14.80 -5.05
CA PRO A 219 -6.02 13.58 -5.66
C PRO A 219 -5.92 13.59 -7.19
N LYS A 220 -5.80 12.39 -7.78
CA LYS A 220 -5.93 12.17 -9.23
C LYS A 220 -7.29 11.52 -9.49
N ALA A 221 -7.93 11.90 -10.58
CA ALA A 221 -9.23 11.33 -10.93
C ALA A 221 -9.23 10.74 -12.34
N LEU A 222 -9.95 9.63 -12.49
CA LEU A 222 -10.23 8.96 -13.76
C LEU A 222 -11.75 8.83 -13.91
N ASN A 223 -12.32 9.31 -15.01
CA ASN A 223 -13.74 9.06 -15.29
C ASN A 223 -13.96 7.55 -15.48
N VAL A 224 -14.88 6.97 -14.72
CA VAL A 224 -15.14 5.52 -14.70
C VAL A 224 -15.64 5.02 -16.05
N SER A 225 -16.54 5.78 -16.68
CA SER A 225 -17.20 5.42 -17.94
C SER A 225 -16.25 5.58 -19.13
N GLU A 226 -15.51 6.69 -19.18
CA GLU A 226 -14.63 7.01 -20.29
C GLU A 226 -13.25 6.36 -20.18
N ARG A 227 -12.86 5.94 -18.97
CA ARG A 227 -11.52 5.42 -18.64
C ARG A 227 -10.40 6.34 -19.09
N LYS A 228 -10.62 7.65 -18.97
CA LYS A 228 -9.65 8.69 -19.30
C LYS A 228 -9.36 9.56 -18.09
N PRO A 229 -8.15 10.13 -17.99
CA PRO A 229 -7.86 11.13 -16.98
C PRO A 229 -8.93 12.23 -17.02
N THR A 230 -9.43 12.59 -15.85
CA THR A 230 -10.45 13.63 -15.72
C THR A 230 -9.88 14.99 -16.10
N ASP A 231 -10.72 15.85 -16.66
CA ASP A 231 -10.37 17.25 -16.93
C ASP A 231 -9.83 17.94 -15.68
N ALA A 232 -8.68 18.60 -15.83
CA ALA A 232 -7.98 19.24 -14.71
C ALA A 232 -8.85 20.28 -13.98
N GLU A 233 -9.79 20.92 -14.67
CA GLU A 233 -10.73 21.86 -14.09
C GLU A 233 -11.72 21.20 -13.12
N ILE A 234 -12.19 19.99 -13.44
CA ILE A 234 -13.07 19.21 -12.56
C ILE A 234 -12.30 18.79 -11.31
N VAL A 235 -11.09 18.25 -11.49
CA VAL A 235 -10.21 17.88 -10.37
C VAL A 235 -9.93 19.11 -9.49
N ALA A 236 -9.60 20.26 -10.08
CA ALA A 236 -9.33 21.48 -9.34
C ALA A 236 -10.55 21.97 -8.53
N ARG A 237 -11.76 21.87 -9.10
CA ARG A 237 -13.01 22.26 -8.44
C ARG A 237 -13.33 21.40 -7.22
N HIS A 238 -13.13 20.09 -7.33
CA HIS A 238 -13.46 19.13 -6.27
C HIS A 238 -12.27 18.74 -5.39
N LYS A 239 -11.07 19.30 -5.65
CA LYS A 239 -9.83 18.89 -4.97
C LYS A 239 -9.95 18.85 -3.45
N GLY A 240 -10.60 19.85 -2.85
CA GLY A 240 -10.75 19.93 -1.40
C GLY A 240 -11.69 18.87 -0.84
N GLU A 241 -12.77 18.54 -1.54
CA GLU A 241 -13.73 17.50 -1.17
C GLU A 241 -13.14 16.10 -1.34
N TRP A 242 -12.41 15.90 -2.43
CA TRP A 242 -11.79 14.62 -2.80
C TRP A 242 -10.50 14.31 -2.05
N THR A 243 -9.92 15.29 -1.35
CA THR A 243 -8.76 15.04 -0.48
C THR A 243 -9.24 14.61 0.88
N VAL A 244 -9.12 13.33 1.19
CA VAL A 244 -9.57 12.77 2.47
C VAL A 244 -8.38 12.61 3.41
N GLU A 245 -8.50 13.07 4.67
CA GLU A 245 -7.41 12.98 5.66
C GLU A 245 -7.12 11.53 6.09
N GLN A 246 -8.17 10.71 6.18
CA GLN A 246 -8.08 9.29 6.48
C GLN A 246 -8.96 8.47 5.53
N PRO A 247 -8.50 7.31 5.07
CA PRO A 247 -9.31 6.41 4.24
C PRO A 247 -10.63 6.00 4.90
N LYS A 248 -11.63 5.64 4.10
CA LYS A 248 -12.85 5.02 4.61
C LYS A 248 -12.52 3.68 5.28
N GLY A 249 -13.19 3.39 6.39
CA GLY A 249 -12.97 2.14 7.14
C GLY A 249 -11.59 2.04 7.78
N TYR A 250 -10.85 3.15 7.89
CA TYR A 250 -9.50 3.17 8.42
C TYR A 250 -9.42 2.62 9.85
N LEU A 251 -8.52 1.67 10.06
CA LEU A 251 -8.19 1.10 11.35
C LEU A 251 -6.68 0.99 11.49
N PHE A 252 -6.15 1.45 12.62
CA PHE A 252 -4.75 1.33 12.96
C PHE A 252 -4.58 0.61 14.29
N LEU A 253 -3.77 -0.45 14.31
CA LEU A 253 -3.42 -1.22 15.49
C LEU A 253 -1.89 -1.22 15.64
N LYS A 254 -1.41 -0.79 16.81
CA LYS A 254 -0.01 -1.00 17.21
C LYS A 254 0.09 -2.30 17.99
N SER A 255 1.06 -3.16 17.70
CA SER A 255 1.38 -4.24 18.65
C SER A 255 1.89 -3.61 19.94
N SER A 256 1.20 -3.86 21.06
CA SER A 256 1.78 -3.67 22.38
C SER A 256 2.90 -4.70 22.56
N LYS A 257 4.10 -4.25 22.94
CA LYS A 257 5.13 -5.15 23.47
C LYS A 257 4.71 -5.71 24.82
#